data_AF-A0A3C2AAH7-F1
#
_entry.id   AF-A0A3C2AAH7-F1
#
_cell.length_a   1.000
_cell.length_b   1.000
_cell.length_c   1.000
_cell.angle_alpha   90.00
_cell.angle_beta   90.00
_cell.angle_gamma   90.00
#
_symmetry.space_group_name_H-M   'P 1'
#
loop_
_entity.id
_entity.type
_entity.pdbx_description
1 polymer ?
#
loop_
_entity_poly.entity_id
_entity_poly.type
_entity_poly.pdbx_seq_one_letter_code
_entity_poly.pdbx_strand_id
1 'polypeptide(L)'
;MAYHDKSEIVQDDGKGICGFVGMAQLLIDYGKMSLPTFNKEYGTAIAFAAEWLSIQLDHDKKLARETGKKVVATALNQSLKLTGEWVKAEDLTVEKLIEYTKNQFDGIVGFALTPEAICDYLDRRYGLKMMIEMYDPYRDFAAIWQDTKNHLGPGMYGIGSADPKSSKDFWLRHWVYIDQKGELMTWGDEGKKALKALKDKKPSYTHVLVRLYPK
;
A
#
# COMPACT_ATOMS: atom_id res chain seq x y z
N MET A 1 -4.27 27.91 -5.45
CA MET A 1 -2.84 27.55 -5.51
C MET A 1 -2.67 26.40 -4.55
N ALA A 2 -2.51 25.18 -5.06
CA ALA A 2 -2.47 24.00 -4.20
C ALA A 2 -1.39 23.06 -4.75
N TYR A 3 -0.33 22.92 -3.96
CA TYR A 3 0.73 21.97 -4.16
C TYR A 3 0.19 20.60 -3.69
N HIS A 4 0.19 19.63 -4.60
CA HIS A 4 -0.50 18.32 -4.49
C HIS A 4 0.43 17.15 -4.80
N ASP A 5 1.75 17.37 -4.84
CA ASP A 5 2.70 16.36 -5.29
C ASP A 5 3.21 15.53 -4.10
N LYS A 6 3.15 14.20 -4.23
CA LYS A 6 3.66 13.23 -3.27
C LYS A 6 5.15 13.43 -2.93
N SER A 7 5.94 14.12 -3.79
CA SER A 7 7.35 14.42 -3.52
C SER A 7 7.54 15.26 -2.24
N GLU A 8 6.46 15.92 -1.80
CA GLU A 8 6.38 16.67 -0.55
C GLU A 8 6.03 15.80 0.67
N ILE A 9 5.67 14.53 0.46
CA ILE A 9 5.45 13.54 1.52
C ILE A 9 6.81 12.96 1.92
N VAL A 10 7.35 13.44 3.04
CA VAL A 10 8.67 13.04 3.53
C VAL A 10 8.70 11.55 3.90
N GLN A 11 9.76 10.86 3.46
CA GLN A 11 10.13 9.51 3.91
C GLN A 11 11.47 9.57 4.65
N ASP A 12 11.71 8.68 5.61
CA ASP A 12 13.11 8.38 5.98
C ASP A 12 13.73 7.59 4.83
N ASP A 13 14.91 8.03 4.41
CA ASP A 13 15.69 7.41 3.35
C ASP A 13 15.86 5.90 3.59
N GLY A 14 15.46 5.10 2.59
CA GLY A 14 15.75 3.66 2.52
C GLY A 14 14.65 2.70 2.96
N LYS A 15 13.50 3.17 3.47
CA LYS A 15 12.48 2.28 4.10
C LYS A 15 11.33 1.80 3.21
N GLY A 16 11.29 2.16 1.92
CA GLY A 16 10.48 1.45 0.91
C GLY A 16 8.95 1.44 1.12
N ILE A 17 8.36 2.47 1.76
CA ILE A 17 6.93 2.52 2.13
C ILE A 17 6.05 3.07 0.97
N CYS A 18 6.23 2.49 -0.22
CA CYS A 18 5.61 2.98 -1.47
C CYS A 18 4.07 3.00 -1.46
N GLY A 19 3.43 2.00 -0.88
CA GLY A 19 1.96 1.95 -0.89
C GLY A 19 1.30 2.94 0.08
N PHE A 20 1.95 3.30 1.19
CA PHE A 20 1.40 4.33 2.08
C PHE A 20 1.52 5.74 1.49
N VAL A 21 2.56 6.00 0.67
CA VAL A 21 2.61 7.24 -0.13
C VAL A 21 1.49 7.27 -1.16
N GLY A 22 1.24 6.14 -1.85
CA GLY A 22 0.10 6.02 -2.76
C GLY A 22 -1.23 6.25 -2.07
N MET A 23 -1.41 5.73 -0.84
CA MET A 23 -2.61 5.99 -0.04
C MET A 23 -2.73 7.45 0.40
N ALA A 24 -1.64 8.07 0.85
CA ALA A 24 -1.67 9.47 1.26
C ALA A 24 -2.05 10.37 0.08
N GLN A 25 -1.47 10.13 -1.10
CA GLN A 25 -1.86 10.84 -2.32
C GLN A 25 -3.33 10.60 -2.69
N LEU A 26 -3.80 9.35 -2.62
CA LEU A 26 -5.21 9.01 -2.81
C LEU A 26 -6.11 9.81 -1.85
N LEU A 27 -5.77 9.89 -0.57
CA LEU A 27 -6.56 10.65 0.41
C LEU A 27 -6.58 12.15 0.09
N ILE A 28 -5.48 12.69 -0.43
CA ILE A 28 -5.39 14.09 -0.87
C ILE A 28 -6.25 14.34 -2.11
N ASP A 29 -6.12 13.50 -3.15
CA ASP A 29 -6.86 13.63 -4.40
C ASP A 29 -8.37 13.54 -4.20
N TYR A 30 -8.82 12.75 -3.23
CA TYR A 30 -10.22 12.56 -2.89
C TYR A 30 -10.70 13.45 -1.73
N GLY A 31 -9.92 14.47 -1.34
CA GLY A 31 -10.32 15.48 -0.36
C GLY A 31 -10.57 14.95 1.06
N LYS A 32 -10.04 13.76 1.38
CA LYS A 32 -10.11 13.16 2.71
C LYS A 32 -9.02 13.67 3.65
N MET A 33 -7.95 14.20 3.07
CA MET A 33 -6.82 14.80 3.77
C MET A 33 -6.26 15.94 2.95
N SER A 34 -5.60 16.91 3.58
CA SER A 34 -4.77 17.88 2.88
C SER A 34 -3.30 17.59 3.15
N LEU A 35 -2.39 17.99 2.26
CA LEU A 35 -0.95 17.84 2.52
C LEU A 35 -0.48 18.56 3.80
N PRO A 36 -0.93 19.80 4.11
CA PRO A 36 -0.65 20.41 5.41
C PRO A 36 -1.16 19.58 6.60
N THR A 37 -2.34 18.95 6.46
CA THR A 37 -2.86 18.03 7.48
C THR A 37 -1.97 16.82 7.63
N PHE A 38 -1.55 16.19 6.52
CA PHE A 38 -0.63 15.05 6.55
C PHE A 38 0.67 15.40 7.27
N ASN A 39 1.30 16.51 6.87
CA ASN A 39 2.57 16.95 7.44
C ASN A 39 2.45 17.30 8.93
N LYS A 40 1.29 17.79 9.37
CA LYS A 40 1.03 18.09 10.78
C LYS A 40 0.72 16.84 11.61
N GLU A 41 -0.09 15.93 11.08
CA GLU A 41 -0.58 14.76 11.82
C GLU A 41 0.43 13.61 11.84
N TYR A 42 1.08 13.36 10.69
CA TYR A 42 2.00 12.25 10.52
C TYR A 42 3.44 12.73 10.32
N GLY A 43 3.64 13.78 9.51
CA GLY A 43 4.96 14.29 9.17
C GLY A 43 5.74 13.38 8.20
N THR A 44 5.61 12.06 8.31
CA THR A 44 6.26 11.09 7.41
C THR A 44 5.34 9.91 7.05
N ALA A 45 5.66 9.23 5.95
CA ALA A 45 4.98 7.98 5.57
C ALA A 45 5.14 6.85 6.61
N ILE A 46 6.19 6.89 7.43
CA ILE A 46 6.43 5.92 8.52
C ILE A 46 5.47 6.16 9.67
N ALA A 47 5.30 7.42 10.07
CA ALA A 47 4.31 7.78 11.08
C ALA A 47 2.90 7.45 10.61
N PHE A 48 2.62 7.62 9.32
CA PHE A 48 1.35 7.19 8.73
C PHE A 48 1.17 5.66 8.78
N ALA A 49 2.22 4.89 8.49
CA ALA A 49 2.21 3.44 8.66
C ALA A 49 2.04 2.99 10.12
N ALA A 50 2.63 3.73 11.07
CA ALA A 50 2.46 3.48 12.49
C ALA A 50 1.03 3.74 12.97
N GLU A 51 0.38 4.78 12.47
CA GLU A 51 -1.04 5.05 12.79
C GLU A 51 -1.95 3.96 12.24
N TRP A 52 -1.75 3.54 10.98
CA TRP A 52 -2.46 2.39 10.41
C TRP A 52 -2.35 1.17 11.32
N LEU A 53 -1.12 0.84 11.73
CA LEU A 53 -0.84 -0.31 12.58
C LEU A 53 -1.61 -0.20 13.91
N SER A 54 -1.61 0.98 14.53
CA SER A 54 -2.37 1.22 15.76
C SER A 54 -3.87 1.02 15.57
N ILE A 55 -4.46 1.58 14.51
CA ILE A 55 -5.90 1.46 14.23
C ILE A 55 -6.29 0.00 14.03
N GLN A 56 -5.49 -0.75 13.28
CA GLN A 56 -5.79 -2.15 13.03
C GLN A 56 -5.65 -3.00 14.30
N LEU A 57 -4.65 -2.73 15.15
CA LEU A 57 -4.53 -3.38 16.46
C LEU A 57 -5.72 -3.09 17.37
N ASP A 58 -6.21 -1.86 17.40
CA ASP A 58 -7.36 -1.48 18.24
C ASP A 58 -8.66 -2.11 17.75
N HIS A 59 -8.84 -2.21 16.42
CA HIS A 59 -9.93 -2.98 15.82
C HIS A 59 -9.88 -4.45 16.23
N ASP A 60 -8.72 -5.10 16.08
CA ASP A 60 -8.59 -6.53 16.38
C ASP A 60 -8.77 -6.83 17.88
N LYS A 61 -8.32 -5.93 18.78
CA LYS A 61 -8.63 -6.00 20.21
C LYS A 61 -10.13 -5.93 20.49
N LYS A 62 -10.83 -5.01 19.82
CA LYS A 62 -12.29 -4.87 19.97
C LYS A 62 -12.99 -6.15 19.54
N LEU A 63 -12.64 -6.70 18.38
CA LEU A 63 -13.19 -7.95 17.86
C LEU A 63 -12.92 -9.13 18.82
N ALA A 64 -11.73 -9.21 19.41
CA ALA A 64 -11.39 -10.25 20.38
C ALA A 64 -12.29 -10.18 21.64
N ARG A 65 -12.57 -8.96 22.12
CA ARG A 65 -13.48 -8.75 23.26
C ARG A 65 -14.93 -9.13 22.91
N GLU A 66 -15.40 -8.75 21.72
CA GLU A 66 -16.78 -9.01 21.28
C GLU A 66 -17.04 -10.50 21.01
N THR A 67 -16.05 -11.22 20.48
CA THR A 67 -16.20 -12.63 20.09
C THR A 67 -15.77 -13.61 21.18
N GLY A 68 -15.10 -13.15 22.23
CA GLY A 68 -14.52 -14.01 23.28
C GLY A 68 -13.45 -14.98 22.77
N LYS A 69 -12.94 -14.77 21.55
CA LYS A 69 -11.97 -15.64 20.89
C LYS A 69 -10.68 -14.88 20.64
N LYS A 70 -9.56 -15.62 20.65
CA LYS A 70 -8.27 -15.09 20.20
C LYS A 70 -8.38 -14.71 18.73
N VAL A 71 -8.26 -13.41 18.42
CA VAL A 71 -8.24 -12.92 17.05
C VAL A 71 -6.81 -12.99 16.54
N VAL A 72 -6.63 -13.73 15.44
CA VAL A 72 -5.44 -13.64 14.60
C VAL A 72 -5.63 -12.35 13.79
N ALA A 73 -4.75 -11.36 13.93
CA ALA A 73 -4.95 -10.00 13.41
C ALA A 73 -5.37 -10.02 11.94
N THR A 74 -6.59 -9.57 11.64
CA THR A 74 -7.36 -10.06 10.48
C THR A 74 -6.78 -9.62 9.14
N ALA A 75 -6.55 -8.33 8.97
CA ALA A 75 -6.00 -7.75 7.75
C ALA A 75 -4.51 -7.41 7.90
N LEU A 76 -4.07 -7.08 9.12
CA LEU A 76 -2.68 -6.79 9.42
C LEU A 76 -1.77 -8.01 9.26
N ASN A 77 -2.14 -9.19 9.77
CA ASN A 77 -1.29 -10.39 9.61
C ASN A 77 -1.16 -10.82 8.14
N GLN A 78 -2.19 -10.57 7.34
CA GLN A 78 -2.12 -10.79 5.90
C GLN A 78 -1.19 -9.76 5.24
N SER A 79 -1.20 -8.51 5.76
CA SER A 79 -0.33 -7.45 5.28
C SER A 79 1.11 -7.51 5.78
N LEU A 80 1.42 -8.36 6.76
CA LEU A 80 2.76 -8.57 7.27
C LEU A 80 3.45 -9.69 6.49
N LYS A 81 3.52 -9.58 5.16
CA LYS A 81 4.53 -10.35 4.40
C LYS A 81 5.85 -9.60 4.49
N LEU A 82 6.59 -9.92 5.55
CA LEU A 82 7.92 -9.42 5.82
C LEU A 82 8.80 -9.67 4.60
N THR A 83 9.49 -8.64 4.13
CA THR A 83 10.36 -8.64 2.95
C THR A 83 11.69 -9.37 3.17
N GLY A 84 11.76 -10.22 4.20
CA GLY A 84 12.80 -11.21 4.44
C GLY A 84 12.10 -12.48 4.93
N GLU A 85 12.80 -13.61 4.91
CA GLU A 85 12.32 -14.80 5.64
C GLU A 85 11.97 -14.42 7.10
N TRP A 86 11.40 -15.36 7.87
CA TRP A 86 11.16 -15.26 9.32
C TRP A 86 9.76 -14.76 9.72
N VAL A 87 8.98 -15.69 10.31
CA VAL A 87 7.63 -15.62 10.88
C VAL A 87 6.47 -15.85 9.89
N LYS A 88 5.80 -16.99 10.05
CA LYS A 88 4.58 -17.31 9.31
C LYS A 88 3.41 -16.48 9.87
N ALA A 89 2.52 -16.00 9.01
CA ALA A 89 1.36 -15.19 9.40
C ALA A 89 0.45 -15.87 10.45
N GLU A 90 0.43 -17.20 10.49
CA GLU A 90 -0.30 -18.01 11.47
C GLU A 90 0.27 -17.92 12.91
N ASP A 91 1.52 -17.47 13.07
CA ASP A 91 2.20 -17.42 14.37
C ASP A 91 2.16 -16.02 15.04
N LEU A 92 1.64 -15.01 14.34
CA LEU A 92 1.59 -13.62 14.80
C LEU A 92 0.27 -13.32 15.53
N THR A 93 0.34 -13.13 16.84
CA THR A 93 -0.80 -12.75 17.68
C THR A 93 -0.80 -11.24 17.91
N VAL A 94 -1.94 -10.67 18.30
CA VAL A 94 -2.07 -9.24 18.65
C VAL A 94 -1.06 -8.85 19.74
N GLU A 95 -0.83 -9.73 20.72
CA GLU A 95 0.12 -9.51 21.81
C GLU A 95 1.56 -9.40 21.29
N LYS A 96 1.99 -10.31 20.40
CA LYS A 96 3.32 -10.27 19.78
C LYS A 96 3.50 -8.99 18.96
N LEU A 97 2.48 -8.56 18.23
CA LEU A 97 2.54 -7.32 17.44
C LEU A 97 2.70 -6.07 18.32
N ILE A 98 2.03 -6.04 19.47
CA ILE A 98 2.21 -4.95 20.45
C ILE A 98 3.65 -4.92 20.97
N GLU A 99 4.30 -6.06 21.18
CA GLU A 99 5.71 -6.12 21.55
C GLU A 99 6.61 -5.57 20.42
N TYR A 100 6.33 -5.92 19.16
CA TYR A 100 7.06 -5.39 18.01
C TYR A 100 6.88 -3.88 17.82
N THR A 101 5.69 -3.32 18.09
CA THR A 101 5.44 -1.87 17.96
C THR A 101 6.30 -1.00 18.89
N LYS A 102 6.85 -1.58 19.96
CA LYS A 102 7.73 -0.87 20.90
C LYS A 102 9.17 -0.75 20.39
N ASN A 103 9.60 -1.60 19.46
CA ASN A 103 10.96 -1.67 18.96
C ASN A 103 10.99 -1.51 17.42
N GLN A 104 11.27 -0.29 17.00
CA GLN A 104 11.91 0.09 15.72
C GLN A 104 11.32 -0.49 14.41
N PHE A 105 10.60 0.38 13.68
CA PHE A 105 10.46 0.27 12.22
C PHE A 105 11.82 0.20 11.50
N ASP A 106 12.92 0.62 12.15
CA ASP A 106 14.28 0.60 11.60
C ASP A 106 14.84 -0.82 11.36
N GLY A 107 14.24 -1.86 11.98
CA GLY A 107 14.81 -3.20 11.93
C GLY A 107 13.98 -4.30 11.25
N ILE A 108 12.64 -4.25 11.28
CA ILE A 108 11.90 -5.54 11.28
C ILE A 108 10.69 -5.68 10.35
N VAL A 109 10.06 -4.65 9.77
CA VAL A 109 8.76 -4.91 9.12
C VAL A 109 8.59 -4.29 7.74
N GLY A 110 8.71 -5.13 6.70
CA GLY A 110 8.08 -4.86 5.41
C GLY A 110 6.56 -5.08 5.54
N PHE A 111 5.78 -4.01 5.38
CA PHE A 111 4.32 -4.09 5.26
C PHE A 111 3.95 -4.34 3.80
N ALA A 112 3.52 -5.55 3.49
CA ALA A 112 2.84 -5.86 2.25
C ALA A 112 1.37 -5.41 2.37
N LEU A 113 1.04 -4.20 1.94
CA LEU A 113 -0.35 -3.74 2.00
C LEU A 113 -1.26 -4.66 1.17
N THR A 114 -2.13 -5.44 1.80
CA THR A 114 -3.12 -6.26 1.08
C THR A 114 -4.27 -5.38 0.62
N PRO A 115 -4.89 -5.68 -0.53
CA PRO A 115 -6.04 -4.94 -1.05
C PRO A 115 -7.14 -4.69 -0.02
N GLU A 116 -7.55 -5.74 0.68
CA GLU A 116 -8.63 -5.73 1.65
C GLU A 116 -8.28 -4.87 2.86
N ALA A 117 -7.05 -4.96 3.37
CA ALA A 117 -6.58 -4.15 4.48
C ALA A 117 -6.60 -2.65 4.13
N ILE A 118 -6.20 -2.30 2.90
CA ILE A 118 -6.27 -0.92 2.39
C ILE A 118 -7.71 -0.43 2.37
N CYS A 119 -8.61 -1.20 1.76
CA CYS A 119 -10.01 -0.81 1.66
C CYS A 119 -10.65 -0.60 3.04
N ASP A 120 -10.39 -1.54 3.94
CA ASP A 120 -10.90 -1.52 5.31
C ASP A 120 -10.38 -0.33 6.10
N TYR A 121 -9.08 -0.06 6.05
CA TYR A 121 -8.49 1.09 6.74
C TYR A 121 -9.05 2.41 6.20
N LEU A 122 -9.10 2.57 4.87
CA LEU A 122 -9.58 3.79 4.23
C LEU A 122 -11.06 4.06 4.55
N ASP A 123 -11.90 3.02 4.60
CA ASP A 123 -13.30 3.17 5.01
C ASP A 123 -13.40 3.51 6.51
N ARG A 124 -12.72 2.74 7.38
CA ARG A 124 -12.83 2.93 8.84
C ARG A 124 -12.30 4.29 9.31
N ARG A 125 -11.17 4.76 8.78
CA ARG A 125 -10.50 5.99 9.24
C ARG A 125 -10.98 7.24 8.52
N TYR A 126 -11.34 7.13 7.23
CA TYR A 126 -11.65 8.27 6.37
C TYR A 126 -13.03 8.21 5.72
N GLY A 127 -13.80 7.14 5.95
CA GLY A 127 -15.07 6.92 5.26
C GLY A 127 -14.90 6.90 3.74
N LEU A 128 -13.74 6.42 3.25
CA LEU A 128 -13.45 6.30 1.83
C LEU A 128 -13.63 4.85 1.42
N LYS A 129 -14.81 4.55 0.87
CA LYS A 129 -15.13 3.23 0.36
C LYS A 129 -14.39 2.97 -0.94
N MET A 130 -13.69 1.85 -0.98
CA MET A 130 -12.88 1.43 -2.12
C MET A 130 -13.48 0.20 -2.80
N MET A 131 -13.24 0.09 -4.09
CA MET A 131 -13.49 -1.08 -4.92
C MET A 131 -12.17 -1.80 -5.16
N ILE A 132 -12.21 -3.14 -5.17
CA ILE A 132 -11.09 -4.01 -5.53
C ILE A 132 -11.39 -4.61 -6.90
N GLU A 133 -10.50 -4.37 -7.86
CA GLU A 133 -10.57 -4.98 -9.19
C GLU A 133 -9.32 -5.83 -9.42
N MET A 134 -9.52 -7.14 -9.46
CA MET A 134 -8.46 -8.13 -9.73
C MET A 134 -8.38 -8.40 -11.23
N TYR A 135 -7.18 -8.57 -11.76
CA TYR A 135 -6.97 -8.87 -13.18
C TYR A 135 -6.51 -10.30 -13.41
N ASP A 136 -7.27 -11.04 -14.22
CA ASP A 136 -6.92 -12.35 -14.77
C ASP A 136 -7.56 -12.51 -16.17
N PRO A 137 -6.78 -12.61 -17.27
CA PRO A 137 -5.31 -12.59 -17.31
C PRO A 137 -4.74 -11.23 -16.90
N TYR A 138 -3.53 -11.24 -16.35
CA TYR A 138 -2.83 -10.02 -15.94
C TYR A 138 -2.65 -9.07 -17.13
N ARG A 139 -2.71 -7.77 -16.83
CA ARG A 139 -2.50 -6.72 -17.84
C ARG A 139 -1.07 -6.20 -17.76
N ASP A 140 -0.46 -5.94 -18.92
CA ASP A 140 0.84 -5.28 -18.97
C ASP A 140 0.71 -3.86 -18.42
N PHE A 141 1.53 -3.54 -17.43
CA PHE A 141 1.49 -2.28 -16.72
C PHE A 141 1.89 -1.10 -17.60
N ALA A 142 2.87 -1.29 -18.49
CA ALA A 142 3.27 -0.23 -19.40
C ALA A 142 2.16 0.07 -20.41
N ALA A 143 1.44 -0.94 -20.89
CA ALA A 143 0.31 -0.78 -21.79
C ALA A 143 -0.86 -0.02 -21.13
N ILE A 144 -1.20 -0.34 -19.88
CA ILE A 144 -2.24 0.38 -19.13
C ILE A 144 -1.90 1.86 -18.97
N TRP A 145 -0.63 2.17 -18.70
CA TRP A 145 -0.25 3.55 -18.40
C TRP A 145 0.04 4.39 -19.64
N GLN A 146 0.69 3.84 -20.67
CA GLN A 146 1.09 4.60 -21.85
C GLN A 146 -0.06 4.87 -22.83
N ASP A 147 -1.10 4.03 -22.81
CA ASP A 147 -2.26 4.21 -23.66
C ASP A 147 -3.40 4.86 -22.86
N THR A 148 -3.56 6.17 -23.02
CA THR A 148 -4.61 6.94 -22.33
C THR A 148 -6.03 6.46 -22.65
N LYS A 149 -6.24 5.71 -23.74
CA LYS A 149 -7.54 5.10 -24.08
C LYS A 149 -7.78 3.78 -23.35
N ASN A 150 -6.70 3.10 -22.96
CA ASN A 150 -6.73 1.86 -22.18
C ASN A 150 -6.35 2.10 -20.71
N HIS A 151 -6.20 3.36 -20.31
CA HIS A 151 -5.98 3.76 -18.94
C HIS A 151 -7.17 3.33 -18.10
N LEU A 152 -6.88 2.52 -17.08
CA LEU A 152 -7.90 1.98 -16.20
C LEU A 152 -8.53 3.07 -15.31
N GLY A 153 -7.87 4.23 -15.16
CA GLY A 153 -8.34 5.38 -14.40
C GLY A 153 -7.51 5.63 -13.14
N PRO A 154 -7.84 6.65 -12.33
CA PRO A 154 -7.11 6.93 -11.10
C PRO A 154 -7.24 5.78 -10.10
N GLY A 155 -6.24 5.61 -9.24
CA GLY A 155 -6.28 4.62 -8.16
C GLY A 155 -4.92 4.08 -7.78
N MET A 156 -4.92 3.21 -6.77
CA MET A 156 -3.75 2.46 -6.38
C MET A 156 -3.67 1.16 -7.17
N TYR A 157 -2.49 0.85 -7.70
CA TYR A 157 -2.25 -0.33 -8.50
C TYR A 157 -1.20 -1.21 -7.85
N GLY A 158 -1.60 -2.47 -7.66
CA GLY A 158 -0.72 -3.52 -7.21
C GLY A 158 -0.04 -4.18 -8.39
N ILE A 159 1.28 -4.12 -8.43
CA ILE A 159 2.09 -4.62 -9.56
C ILE A 159 3.04 -5.75 -9.14
N GLY A 160 3.30 -6.64 -10.08
CA GLY A 160 4.14 -7.82 -9.92
C GLY A 160 5.10 -8.03 -11.10
N SER A 161 5.91 -9.08 -11.01
CA SER A 161 6.93 -9.44 -12.00
C SER A 161 6.50 -10.57 -12.94
N ALA A 162 7.03 -10.59 -14.16
CA ALA A 162 6.71 -11.60 -15.19
C ALA A 162 7.36 -12.98 -15.02
N ASP A 163 8.28 -13.23 -14.07
CA ASP A 163 9.17 -14.40 -14.14
C ASP A 163 8.40 -15.74 -14.26
N PRO A 164 8.37 -16.37 -15.45
CA PRO A 164 7.61 -17.59 -15.68
C PRO A 164 8.26 -18.81 -15.02
N LYS A 165 9.52 -18.70 -14.57
CA LYS A 165 10.27 -19.80 -13.96
C LYS A 165 10.00 -19.95 -12.46
N SER A 166 9.43 -18.94 -11.80
CA SER A 166 8.89 -19.10 -10.45
C SER A 166 7.46 -19.63 -10.56
N SER A 167 7.32 -20.95 -10.51
CA SER A 167 6.02 -21.60 -10.44
C SER A 167 5.14 -20.96 -9.36
N LYS A 168 3.98 -20.42 -9.76
CA LYS A 168 2.80 -20.06 -8.96
C LYS A 168 2.80 -18.77 -8.12
N ASP A 169 3.91 -18.05 -7.98
CA ASP A 169 3.98 -16.90 -7.08
C ASP A 169 4.19 -15.55 -7.81
N PHE A 170 3.23 -15.20 -8.68
CA PHE A 170 2.99 -13.83 -9.15
C PHE A 170 2.45 -12.97 -8.01
N TRP A 171 3.26 -12.78 -6.97
CA TRP A 171 2.84 -12.01 -5.81
C TRP A 171 2.89 -10.53 -6.15
N LEU A 172 1.88 -9.79 -5.68
CA LEU A 172 1.94 -8.36 -5.51
C LEU A 172 3.26 -7.97 -4.83
N ARG A 173 4.14 -7.27 -5.55
CA ARG A 173 5.48 -6.89 -5.08
C ARG A 173 5.59 -5.40 -4.77
N HIS A 174 4.78 -4.58 -5.43
CA HIS A 174 4.88 -3.14 -5.33
C HIS A 174 3.51 -2.48 -5.49
N TRP A 175 3.36 -1.31 -4.87
CA TRP A 175 2.21 -0.44 -5.06
C TRP A 175 2.65 0.82 -5.78
N VAL A 176 1.85 1.24 -6.75
CA VAL A 176 1.97 2.53 -7.41
C VAL A 176 0.63 3.23 -7.35
N TYR A 177 0.65 4.54 -7.58
CA TYR A 177 -0.57 5.32 -7.68
C TYR A 177 -0.66 5.91 -9.08
N ILE A 178 -1.86 6.00 -9.62
CA ILE A 178 -2.13 6.84 -10.79
C ILE A 178 -3.14 7.90 -10.37
N ASP A 179 -2.79 9.16 -10.59
CA ASP A 179 -3.59 10.30 -10.17
C ASP A 179 -4.82 10.54 -11.08
N GLN A 180 -5.61 11.55 -10.72
CA GLN A 180 -6.79 11.96 -11.48
C GLN A 180 -6.48 12.41 -12.92
N LYS A 181 -5.23 12.76 -13.24
CA LYS A 181 -4.79 13.16 -14.58
C LYS A 181 -4.21 12.00 -15.38
N GLY A 182 -4.08 10.81 -14.79
CA GLY A 182 -3.46 9.65 -15.43
C GLY A 182 -1.93 9.61 -15.29
N GLU A 183 -1.36 10.42 -14.42
CA GLU A 183 0.07 10.43 -14.15
C GLU A 183 0.46 9.29 -13.23
N LEU A 184 1.40 8.46 -13.70
CA LEU A 184 1.97 7.39 -12.90
C LEU A 184 2.86 7.96 -11.81
N MET A 185 2.64 7.49 -10.60
CA MET A 185 3.38 7.87 -9.43
C MET A 185 3.96 6.64 -8.71
N THR A 186 5.30 6.58 -8.62
CA THR A 186 6.00 5.71 -7.65
C THR A 186 6.38 6.51 -6.40
N TRP A 187 7.14 5.94 -5.46
CA TRP A 187 7.57 6.66 -4.26
C TRP A 187 8.56 7.81 -4.52
N GLY A 188 9.38 7.74 -5.58
CA GLY A 188 10.44 8.72 -5.83
C GLY A 188 10.42 9.37 -7.21
N ASP A 189 9.58 8.87 -8.12
CA ASP A 189 9.54 9.32 -9.51
C ASP A 189 8.10 9.45 -10.00
N GLU A 190 7.90 10.24 -11.05
CA GLU A 190 6.61 10.40 -11.74
C GLU A 190 6.73 10.15 -13.25
N GLY A 191 5.58 9.90 -13.87
CA GLY A 191 5.42 9.73 -15.29
C GLY A 191 6.45 8.76 -15.90
N LYS A 192 7.19 9.25 -16.91
CA LYS A 192 8.16 8.40 -17.65
C LYS A 192 9.33 7.96 -16.79
N LYS A 193 9.73 8.76 -15.80
CA LYS A 193 10.81 8.40 -14.85
C LYS A 193 10.34 7.26 -13.97
N ALA A 194 9.12 7.33 -13.45
CA ALA A 194 8.50 6.27 -12.67
C ALA A 194 8.45 4.95 -13.44
N LEU A 195 7.95 4.97 -14.68
CA LEU A 195 7.88 3.76 -15.49
C LEU A 195 9.27 3.17 -15.72
N LYS A 196 10.26 4.01 -16.04
CA LYS A 196 11.63 3.54 -16.25
C LYS A 196 12.19 2.90 -14.98
N ALA A 197 12.02 3.54 -13.82
CA ALA A 197 12.46 2.99 -12.54
C ALA A 197 11.81 1.65 -12.20
N LEU A 198 10.54 1.44 -12.57
CA LEU A 198 9.84 0.17 -12.36
C LEU A 198 10.31 -0.95 -13.30
N LYS A 199 10.66 -0.61 -14.55
CA LYS A 199 11.18 -1.56 -15.55
C LYS A 199 12.62 -1.96 -15.27
N ASP A 200 13.45 -1.01 -14.82
CA ASP A 200 14.88 -1.20 -14.61
C ASP A 200 15.17 -1.93 -13.27
N LYS A 201 14.18 -2.06 -12.38
CA LYS A 201 14.28 -2.87 -11.16
C LYS A 201 14.36 -4.36 -11.49
N LYS A 202 15.07 -5.13 -10.65
CA LYS A 202 15.15 -6.59 -10.73
C LYS A 202 14.53 -7.20 -9.46
N PRO A 203 13.49 -8.04 -9.55
CA PRO A 203 12.76 -8.39 -10.78
C PRO A 203 11.97 -7.19 -11.34
N SER A 204 11.74 -7.17 -12.65
CA SER A 204 11.02 -6.08 -13.31
C SER A 204 9.54 -6.12 -12.97
N TYR A 205 8.93 -4.95 -12.74
CA TYR A 205 7.50 -4.85 -12.48
C TYR A 205 6.74 -4.57 -13.78
N THR A 206 6.13 -5.61 -14.34
CA THR A 206 5.57 -5.58 -15.69
C THR A 206 4.06 -5.84 -15.73
N HIS A 207 3.47 -6.35 -14.65
CA HIS A 207 2.06 -6.75 -14.63
C HIS A 207 1.27 -6.01 -13.57
N VAL A 208 0.05 -5.60 -13.91
CA VAL A 208 -0.97 -5.19 -12.96
C VAL A 208 -1.76 -6.41 -12.51
N LEU A 209 -1.83 -6.59 -11.20
CA LEU A 209 -2.53 -7.71 -10.56
C LEU A 209 -3.86 -7.26 -9.97
N VAL A 210 -3.87 -6.04 -9.42
CA VAL A 210 -5.03 -5.47 -8.72
C VAL A 210 -5.03 -3.96 -8.87
N ARG A 211 -6.23 -3.39 -8.91
CA ARG A 211 -6.48 -1.97 -8.76
C ARG A 211 -7.43 -1.72 -7.59
N LEU A 212 -7.12 -0.72 -6.79
CA LEU A 212 -7.99 -0.15 -5.76
C LEU A 212 -8.38 1.26 -6.16
N TYR A 213 -9.68 1.55 -6.16
CA TYR A 213 -10.20 2.87 -6.51
C TYR A 213 -11.46 3.20 -5.69
N PRO A 214 -11.75 4.48 -5.40
CA PRO A 214 -12.97 4.85 -4.69
C PRO A 214 -14.24 4.45 -5.44
N LYS A 215 -15.26 4.04 -4.67
CA LYS A 215 -16.59 3.66 -5.18
C LYS A 215 -17.40 4.88 -5.63
#